data_AF-A0A7K3Y7U8-F1
#
_entry.id   AF-A0A7K3Y7U8-F1
#
_cell.length_a   1.000
_cell.length_b   1.000
_cell.length_c   1.000
_cell.angle_alpha   90.00
_cell.angle_beta   90.00
_cell.angle_gamma   90.00
#
_symmetry.space_group_name_H-M   'P 1'
#
loop_
_entity.id
_entity.type
_entity.pdbx_description
1 polymer ?
#
loop_
_entity_poly.entity_id
_entity_poly.type
_entity_poly.pdbx_seq_one_letter_code
_entity_poly.pdbx_strand_id
1 'polypeptide(L)' 'MCARFLERFFKPTPHVVESPPPPSISHGPGMGVPEYRVKPYFIVASVEMGNTTTKCILTGTSLETGRSYVINKTVSMSR' A
#
# COMPACT_ATOMS: atom_id res chain seq x y z
N MET A 1 29.93 -18.57 -17.27
CA MET A 1 29.73 -17.24 -16.65
C MET A 1 28.63 -16.50 -17.39
N CYS A 2 27.35 -16.60 -16.98
CA CYS A 2 26.27 -15.84 -17.63
C CYS A 2 25.04 -15.58 -16.73
N ALA A 3 25.17 -15.72 -15.41
CA ALA A 3 24.04 -15.57 -14.48
C ALA A 3 23.73 -14.11 -14.09
N ARG A 4 24.63 -13.15 -14.39
CA ARG A 4 24.52 -11.76 -13.90
C ARG A 4 23.92 -10.74 -14.88
N PHE A 5 23.62 -11.13 -16.13
CA PHE A 5 23.08 -10.19 -17.13
C PHE A 5 21.57 -9.94 -16.94
N LEU A 6 20.80 -10.96 -16.54
CA LEU A 6 19.36 -10.83 -16.30
C LEU A 6 19.00 -10.24 -14.92
N GLU A 7 19.88 -10.33 -13.91
CA GLU A 7 19.64 -9.75 -12.57
C GLU A 7 19.48 -8.22 -12.60
N ARG A 8 19.98 -7.53 -13.64
CA ARG A 8 19.78 -6.08 -13.82
C ARG A 8 18.34 -5.68 -14.12
N PHE A 9 17.55 -6.60 -14.68
CA PHE A 9 16.17 -6.32 -15.10
C PHE A 9 15.14 -6.70 -14.03
N PHE A 10 15.50 -7.59 -13.09
CA PHE A 10 14.62 -8.05 -12.03
C PHE A 10 15.08 -7.51 -10.68
N LYS A 11 14.52 -6.36 -10.27
CA LYS A 11 14.69 -5.88 -8.90
C LYS A 11 14.08 -6.89 -7.94
N PRO A 12 14.75 -7.25 -6.83
CA PRO A 12 14.14 -8.08 -5.81
C PRO A 12 12.87 -7.41 -5.30
N THR A 13 11.73 -8.09 -5.45
CA THR A 13 10.46 -7.61 -4.91
C THR A 13 10.46 -7.87 -3.41
N PRO A 14 10.43 -6.82 -2.56
CA PRO A 14 10.34 -7.03 -1.13
C PRO A 14 9.05 -7.78 -0.79
N HIS A 15 9.13 -8.72 0.14
CA HIS A 15 7.93 -9.41 0.62
C HIS A 15 7.06 -8.42 1.42
N VAL A 16 5.82 -8.23 0.98
CA VAL A 16 4.84 -7.38 1.64
C VAL A 16 3.73 -8.26 2.19
N VAL A 17 3.47 -8.15 3.49
CA VAL A 17 2.40 -8.89 4.16
C VAL A 17 1.04 -8.37 3.70
N GLU A 18 0.18 -9.28 3.24
CA GLU A 18 -1.19 -8.95 2.85
C GLU A 18 -1.98 -8.36 4.02
N SER A 19 -2.90 -7.44 3.72
CA SER A 19 -3.83 -6.88 4.68
C SER A 19 -5.25 -7.06 4.17
N PRO A 20 -6.25 -7.13 5.07
CA PRO A 20 -7.64 -7.04 4.67
C PRO A 20 -7.85 -5.82 3.76
N PRO A 21 -8.55 -5.99 2.63
CA PRO A 21 -8.78 -4.88 1.72
C PRO A 21 -9.65 -3.82 2.40
N PRO A 22 -9.42 -2.53 2.11
CA PRO A 22 -10.31 -1.49 2.57
C PRO A 22 -11.70 -1.69 1.96
N PRO A 23 -12.77 -1.29 2.66
CA PRO A 23 -14.13 -1.38 2.14
C PRO A 23 -14.27 -0.57 0.84
N SER A 24 -15.14 -1.03 -0.04
CA SER A 24 -15.43 -0.41 -1.34
C SER A 24 -16.93 -0.16 -1.49
N ILE A 25 -17.27 0.96 -2.14
CA ILE A 25 -18.63 1.36 -2.44
C ILE A 25 -18.90 1.09 -3.93
N SER A 26 -19.99 0.38 -4.22
CA SER A 26 -20.51 0.26 -5.58
C SER A 26 -21.23 1.54 -5.98
N HIS A 27 -20.80 2.15 -7.09
CA HIS A 27 -21.47 3.32 -7.70
C HIS A 27 -22.38 2.94 -8.87
N GLY A 28 -22.52 1.64 -9.16
CA GLY A 28 -23.30 1.13 -10.28
C GLY A 28 -22.74 -0.19 -10.81
N PRO A 29 -23.33 -0.77 -11.87
CA PRO A 29 -22.85 -2.00 -12.47
C PRO A 29 -21.41 -1.82 -12.98
N GLY A 30 -20.48 -2.57 -12.40
CA GLY A 30 -19.07 -2.60 -12.80
C GLY A 30 -18.15 -1.52 -12.20
N MET A 31 -18.66 -0.59 -11.39
CA MET A 31 -17.85 0.46 -10.76
C MET A 31 -17.84 0.36 -9.23
N GLY A 32 -16.84 -0.36 -8.70
CA GLY A 32 -16.48 -0.32 -7.28
C GLY A 32 -15.38 0.72 -7.07
N VAL A 33 -15.62 1.73 -6.24
CA VAL A 33 -14.57 2.66 -5.79
C VAL A 33 -14.23 2.39 -4.33
N PRO A 34 -12.98 2.55 -3.90
CA PRO A 34 -12.65 2.46 -2.50
C PRO A 34 -13.40 3.50 -1.66
N GLU A 35 -13.93 3.11 -0.50
CA GLU A 35 -14.76 3.95 0.37
C GLU A 35 -14.02 5.23 0.81
N TYR A 36 -12.71 5.13 1.06
CA TYR A 36 -11.85 6.24 1.48
C TYR A 36 -11.72 7.37 0.44
N ARG A 37 -12.15 7.16 -0.81
CA ARG A 37 -12.17 8.22 -1.83
C ARG A 37 -13.42 9.09 -1.81
N VAL A 38 -14.48 8.61 -1.18
CA VAL A 38 -15.80 9.27 -1.20
C VAL A 38 -16.19 9.78 0.19
N LYS A 39 -15.83 9.02 1.23
CA LYS A 39 -16.15 9.34 2.62
C LYS A 39 -14.99 10.01 3.36
N PRO A 40 -15.26 10.73 4.46
CA PRO A 40 -14.23 11.39 5.25
C PRO A 40 -13.36 10.36 6.00
N TYR A 41 -12.09 10.28 5.60
CA TYR A 41 -11.07 9.45 6.23
C TYR A 41 -9.93 10.32 6.73
N PHE A 42 -9.48 10.06 7.96
CA PHE A 42 -8.22 10.59 8.45
C PHE A 42 -7.08 9.68 7.98
N ILE A 43 -6.25 10.17 7.07
CA ILE A 43 -5.18 9.38 6.44
C ILE A 43 -3.84 9.75 7.08
N VAL A 44 -3.12 8.74 7.54
CA VAL A 44 -1.79 8.87 8.14
C VAL A 44 -0.80 8.00 7.38
N ALA A 45 0.36 8.56 7.08
CA ALA A 45 1.50 7.83 6.59
C ALA A 45 2.43 7.49 7.75
N SER A 46 2.78 6.22 7.90
CA SER A 46 3.90 5.79 8.73
C SER A 46 5.06 5.41 7.80
N VAL A 47 6.17 6.12 7.94
CA VAL A 47 7.37 5.94 7.10
C VAL A 47 8.53 5.54 7.98
N GLU A 48 9.14 4.41 7.66
CA GLU A 48 10.37 3.93 8.27
C GLU A 48 11.47 3.98 7.21
N MET A 49 12.53 4.73 7.50
CA MET A 49 13.71 4.81 6.65
C MET A 49 14.83 3.97 7.26
N GLY A 50 15.12 2.84 6.64
CA GLY A 50 16.30 2.03 6.93
C GLY A 50 17.44 2.30 5.96
N ASN A 51 18.59 1.67 6.22
CA ASN A 51 19.78 1.82 5.37
C ASN A 51 19.56 1.27 3.96
N THR A 52 18.85 0.13 3.84
CA THR A 52 18.68 -0.60 2.57
C THR A 52 17.24 -0.54 2.04
N THR A 53 16.27 -0.19 2.89
CA THR A 53 14.86 -0.09 2.48
C THR A 53 14.17 1.09 3.13
N THR A 54 13.27 1.73 2.39
CA THR A 54 12.24 2.62 2.93
C THR A 54 10.89 1.89 2.88
N LYS A 55 10.22 1.81 4.03
CA LYS A 55 8.88 1.22 4.15
C LYS A 55 7.88 2.34 4.42
N CYS A 56 6.75 2.32 3.71
CA CYS A 56 5.66 3.27 3.90
C CYS A 56 4.34 2.51 3.99
N ILE A 57 3.56 2.80 5.03
CA ILE A 57 2.21 2.28 5.22
C ILE A 57 1.26 3.49 5.29
N LEU A 58 0.29 3.51 4.37
CA LEU A 58 -0.83 4.44 4.41
C LEU A 58 -2.00 3.77 5.14
N THR A 59 -2.37 4.35 6.28
CA THR A 59 -3.51 3.91 7.08
C THR A 59 -4.59 4.98 7.03
N GLY A 60 -5.83 4.57 6.74
CA GLY A 60 -6.99 5.45 6.77
C GLY A 60 -7.94 5.04 7.88
N THR A 61 -8.28 5.99 8.76
CA THR A 61 -9.31 5.82 9.78
C THR A 61 -10.60 6.47 9.32
N SER A 62 -11.68 5.70 9.22
CA SER A 62 -13.02 6.20 8.93
C SER A 62 -13.51 7.06 10.10
N LEU A 63 -13.88 8.31 9.82
CA LEU A 63 -14.38 9.22 10.85
C LEU A 63 -15.83 8.91 11.28
N GLU A 64 -16.54 8.09 10.51
CA GLU A 64 -17.91 7.65 10.84
C GLU A 64 -17.89 6.44 11.79
N THR A 65 -17.01 5.47 11.52
CA THR A 65 -17.01 4.17 12.24
C THR A 65 -15.87 4.03 13.25
N GLY A 66 -14.86 4.92 13.20
CA GLY A 66 -13.64 4.83 14.00
C GLY A 66 -12.71 3.68 13.61
N ARG A 67 -13.01 2.94 12.52
CA ARG A 67 -12.22 1.80 12.07
C ARG A 67 -11.06 2.23 11.19
N SER A 68 -9.91 1.60 11.41
CA SER A 68 -8.68 1.84 10.65
C SER A 68 -8.42 0.72 9.65
N TYR A 69 -8.06 1.10 8.43
CA TYR A 69 -7.75 0.20 7.33
C TYR A 69 -6.42 0.55 6.70
N VAL A 70 -5.70 -0.46 6.22
CA VAL A 70 -4.49 -0.23 5.43
C VAL A 70 -4.90 0.06 3.99
N ILE A 71 -4.60 1.26 3.52
CA ILE A 71 -4.90 1.72 2.16
C ILE A 71 -3.83 1.25 1.19
N ASN A 72 -2.55 1.37 1.58
CA ASN A 72 -1.42 0.99 0.75
C ASN A 72 -0.22 0.64 1.63
N LYS A 73 0.58 -0.34 1.20
CA LYS A 73 1.89 -0.65 1.76
C LYS A 73 2.90 -0.68 0.62
N THR A 74 3.97 0.10 0.75
CA THR A 74 5.05 0.12 -0.23
C THR A 74 6.38 -0.09 0.48
N VAL A 75 7.22 -0.94 -0.10
CA VAL A 75 8.60 -1.11 0.32
C VAL A 75 9.47 -0.83 -0.90
N SER A 76 10.39 0.12 -0.78
CA SER A 76 11.38 0.43 -1.80
C SER A 76 12.77 0.18 -1.26
N MET A 77 13.67 -0.34 -2.08
CA MET A 77 15.10 -0.34 -1.74
C MET A 77 15.59 1.11 -1.74
N SER A 78 16.23 1.56 -0.66
CA SER A 78 17.01 2.79 -0.69
C SER A 78 18.23 2.53 -1.57
N ARG A 79 18.54 3.52 -2.42
CA ARG A 79 19.49 3.43 -3.52
C ARG A 79 20.86 2.87 -3.14
#